data_AF-A0A8D0GB31-F1
#
_entry.id   AF-A0A8D0GB31-F1
#
_cell.length_a   1.000
_cell.length_b   1.000
_cell.length_c   1.000
_cell.angle_alpha   90.00
_cell.angle_beta   90.00
_cell.angle_gamma   90.00
#
_symmetry.space_group_name_H-M   'P 1'
#
loop_
_entity.id
_entity.type
_entity.pdbx_description
1 polymer ?
#
loop_
_entity_poly.entity_id
_entity_poly.type
_entity_poly.pdbx_seq_one_letter_code
_entity_poly.pdbx_strand_id
1 'polypeptide(L)'
;WKSSKSEREALQETPEELVDSFWATIAEEDEQGLYSGTINKALAECLQLIEKDYPGDEIHSTLEQLIQKVPDAKKLAKYWVCRVRLGQLGPIEKIIAIYEEAILAGAQV
;
A
#
# COMPACT_ATOMS: atom_id res chain seq x y z
N TRP A 1 37.64 -28.01 40.31
CA TRP A 1 36.82 -28.29 39.11
C TRP A 1 36.30 -26.99 38.56
N LYS A 2 36.66 -26.64 37.32
CA LYS A 2 36.05 -25.50 36.63
C LYS A 2 34.63 -25.92 36.26
N SER A 3 33.63 -25.33 36.90
CA SER A 3 32.26 -25.48 36.44
C SER A 3 32.10 -24.57 35.22
N SER A 4 32.34 -25.16 34.05
CA SER A 4 32.04 -24.57 32.76
C SER A 4 30.52 -24.53 32.62
N LYS A 5 29.90 -23.36 32.77
CA LYS A 5 28.49 -23.19 32.41
C LYS A 5 28.44 -22.95 30.90
N SER A 6 28.43 -24.05 30.16
CA SER A 6 28.19 -24.11 28.74
C SER A 6 26.71 -23.84 28.44
N GLU A 7 26.49 -23.08 27.37
CA GLU A 7 25.31 -23.14 26.48
C GLU A 7 23.94 -22.98 27.13
N ARG A 8 23.51 -21.71 27.22
CA ARG A 8 22.19 -21.24 26.76
C ARG A 8 22.16 -19.71 26.83
N GLU A 9 22.90 -19.06 25.93
CA GLU A 9 22.59 -17.68 25.52
C GLU A 9 21.38 -17.75 24.57
N ALA A 10 20.22 -18.11 25.13
CA ALA A 10 18.98 -17.65 24.53
C ALA A 10 18.90 -16.17 24.87
N LEU A 11 18.89 -15.30 23.86
CA LEU A 11 18.72 -13.85 23.96
C LEU A 11 17.67 -13.53 25.03
N GLN A 12 18.12 -13.20 26.24
CA GLN A 12 17.27 -12.71 27.31
C GLN A 12 17.04 -11.25 27.00
N GLU A 13 16.12 -10.97 26.08
CA GLU A 13 15.58 -9.61 25.97
C GLU A 13 15.01 -9.24 27.32
N THR A 14 15.47 -8.10 27.84
CA THR A 14 15.03 -7.63 29.15
C THR A 14 13.54 -7.26 29.09
N PRO A 15 12.80 -7.34 30.21
CA PRO A 15 11.38 -6.95 30.22
C PRO A 15 11.14 -5.52 29.73
N GLU A 16 12.14 -4.65 29.86
CA GLU A 16 12.12 -3.26 29.37
C GLU A 16 12.24 -3.21 27.84
N GLU A 17 13.21 -3.93 27.26
CA GLU A 17 13.36 -4.04 25.79
C GLU A 17 12.14 -4.68 25.11
N LEU A 18 11.49 -5.63 25.77
CA LEU A 18 10.28 -6.27 25.25
C LEU A 18 9.08 -5.32 25.25
N VAL A 19 8.99 -4.44 26.25
CA VAL A 19 7.92 -3.43 26.33
C VAL A 19 8.16 -2.33 25.29
N ASP A 20 9.40 -1.90 25.11
CA ASP A 20 9.75 -0.89 24.11
C ASP A 20 9.54 -1.42 22.68
N SER A 21 9.94 -2.67 22.40
CA SER A 21 9.70 -3.29 21.09
C SER A 21 8.21 -3.47 20.80
N PHE A 22 7.41 -3.83 21.81
CA PHE A 22 5.96 -3.93 21.69
C PHE A 22 5.30 -2.59 21.31
N TRP A 23 5.65 -1.49 21.98
CA TRP A 23 5.12 -0.17 21.63
C TRP A 23 5.60 0.32 20.26
N ALA A 24 6.85 0.00 19.89
CA ALA A 24 7.39 0.33 18.57
C ALA A 24 6.61 -0.39 17.45
N THR A 25 6.30 -1.68 17.61
CA THR A 25 5.49 -2.43 16.65
C THR A 25 4.08 -1.84 16.52
N ILE A 26 3.42 -1.52 17.64
CA ILE A 26 2.08 -0.90 17.60
C ILE A 26 2.10 0.46 16.88
N ALA A 27 3.10 1.30 17.14
CA ALA A 27 3.21 2.61 16.50
C ALA A 27 3.47 2.48 14.99
N GLU A 28 4.31 1.53 14.58
CA GLU A 28 4.58 1.24 13.18
C GLU A 28 3.32 0.71 12.46
N GLU A 29 2.58 -0.21 13.07
CA GLU A 29 1.32 -0.74 12.52
C GLU A 29 0.25 0.35 12.37
N ASP A 30 0.11 1.26 13.35
CA ASP A 30 -0.85 2.37 13.30
C ASP A 30 -0.48 3.40 12.23
N GLU A 31 0.82 3.72 12.07
CA GLU A 31 1.30 4.60 11.01
C GLU A 31 1.06 3.99 9.62
N GLN A 32 1.34 2.69 9.44
CA GLN A 32 1.05 1.96 8.20
C GLN A 32 -0.47 1.93 7.91
N GLY A 33 -1.30 1.72 8.95
CA GLY A 33 -2.75 1.76 8.86
C GLY A 33 -3.28 3.13 8.42
N LEU A 34 -2.83 4.20 9.07
CA LEU A 34 -3.19 5.58 8.73
C LEU A 34 -2.73 5.98 7.32
N TYR A 35 -1.54 5.52 6.92
CA TYR A 35 -1.00 5.76 5.58
C TYR A 35 -1.84 5.05 4.51
N SER A 36 -2.17 3.77 4.73
CA SER A 36 -3.05 3.01 3.84
C SER A 36 -4.45 3.62 3.76
N GLY A 37 -4.99 4.12 4.87
CA GLY A 37 -6.29 4.77 4.95
C GLY A 37 -6.33 6.09 4.17
N THR A 38 -5.28 6.89 4.29
CA THR A 38 -5.13 8.16 3.56
C THR A 38 -5.08 7.94 2.06
N ILE A 39 -4.29 6.96 1.58
CA ILE A 39 -4.19 6.62 0.16
C ILE A 39 -5.53 6.10 -0.36
N ASN A 40 -6.18 5.20 0.38
CA ASN A 40 -7.49 4.66 0.01
C ASN A 40 -8.56 5.76 -0.11
N LYS A 41 -8.52 6.76 0.77
CA LYS A 41 -9.42 7.92 0.70
C LYS A 41 -9.15 8.76 -0.54
N ALA A 42 -7.88 9.09 -0.81
CA ALA A 42 -7.49 9.85 -2.01
C ALA A 42 -7.91 9.13 -3.31
N LEU A 43 -7.75 7.81 -3.37
CA LEU A 43 -8.19 6.99 -4.51
C LEU A 43 -9.72 6.99 -4.64
N ALA A 44 -10.47 6.93 -3.53
CA ALA A 44 -11.92 7.02 -3.55
C ALA A 44 -12.41 8.40 -4.04
N GLU A 45 -11.73 9.47 -3.65
CA GLU A 45 -12.00 10.82 -4.16
C GLU A 45 -11.73 10.91 -5.67
N CYS A 46 -10.64 10.33 -6.16
CA CYS A 46 -10.37 10.23 -7.60
C CYS A 46 -11.51 9.53 -8.35
N LEU A 47 -12.04 8.42 -7.84
CA LEU A 47 -13.19 7.74 -8.45
C LEU A 47 -14.42 8.65 -8.54
N GLN A 48 -14.74 9.36 -7.45
CA GLN A 48 -15.87 10.29 -7.45
C GLN A 48 -15.70 11.44 -8.44
N LEU A 49 -14.47 11.93 -8.64
CA LEU A 49 -14.17 12.96 -9.63
C LEU A 49 -14.33 12.43 -11.05
N ILE A 50 -13.87 11.19 -11.32
CA ILE A 50 -14.06 10.54 -12.62
C ILE A 50 -15.54 10.36 -12.94
N GLU A 51 -16.36 9.95 -11.95
CA GLU A 51 -17.81 9.79 -12.10
C GLU A 51 -18.55 11.11 -12.36
N LYS A 52 -17.93 12.25 -12.05
CA LYS A 52 -18.47 13.60 -12.28
C LYS A 52 -17.94 14.24 -13.56
N ASP A 53 -17.32 13.45 -14.45
CA ASP A 53 -16.70 13.90 -15.71
C ASP A 53 -15.64 15.01 -15.51
N TYR A 54 -14.93 14.97 -14.38
CA TYR A 54 -13.79 15.87 -14.14
C TYR A 54 -12.64 15.56 -15.11
N PRO A 55 -11.79 16.54 -15.49
CA PRO A 55 -10.70 16.34 -16.44
C PRO A 55 -9.79 15.15 -16.09
N GLY A 56 -9.79 14.13 -16.94
CA GLY A 56 -9.06 12.89 -16.70
C GLY A 56 -7.55 13.07 -16.61
N ASP A 57 -6.97 14.05 -17.31
CA ASP A 57 -5.52 14.30 -17.32
C ASP A 57 -4.99 14.75 -15.94
N GLU A 58 -5.76 15.55 -15.20
CA GLU A 58 -5.37 16.02 -13.87
C GLU A 58 -5.40 14.87 -12.85
N ILE A 59 -6.43 14.03 -12.94
CA ILE A 59 -6.54 12.83 -12.10
C ILE A 59 -5.45 11.83 -12.47
N HIS A 60 -5.14 11.65 -13.77
CA HIS A 60 -4.04 10.80 -14.22
C HIS A 60 -2.69 11.28 -13.66
N SER A 61 -2.39 12.58 -13.75
CA SER A 61 -1.18 13.18 -13.17
C SER A 61 -1.11 12.95 -11.65
N THR A 62 -2.24 13.08 -10.95
CA THR A 62 -2.33 12.82 -9.51
C THR A 62 -2.02 11.36 -9.17
N LEU A 63 -2.55 10.41 -9.95
CA LEU A 63 -2.27 8.98 -9.77
C LEU A 63 -0.81 8.63 -10.06
N GLU A 64 -0.19 9.23 -11.08
CA GLU A 64 1.23 9.04 -11.40
C GLU A 64 2.13 9.58 -10.27
N GLN A 65 1.81 10.76 -9.73
CA GLN A 65 2.52 11.30 -8.57
C GLN A 65 2.35 10.42 -7.32
N LEU A 66 1.15 9.85 -7.13
CA LEU A 66 0.88 8.93 -6.03
C LEU A 66 1.78 7.69 -6.11
N ILE A 67 1.87 7.04 -7.27
CA ILE A 67 2.71 5.82 -7.40
C ILE A 67 4.21 6.11 -7.39
N GLN A 68 4.63 7.32 -7.77
CA GLN A 68 6.03 7.73 -7.63
C GLN A 68 6.43 7.87 -6.16
N LYS A 69 5.54 8.43 -5.33
CA LYS A 69 5.77 8.56 -3.89
C LYS A 69 5.52 7.25 -3.15
N VAL A 70 4.54 6.48 -3.62
CA VAL A 70 4.03 5.28 -2.96
C VAL A 70 3.80 4.16 -3.99
N PRO A 71 4.86 3.43 -4.39
CA PRO A 71 4.73 2.32 -5.32
C PRO A 71 3.73 1.26 -4.86
N ASP A 72 3.63 1.06 -3.55
CA ASP A 72 2.71 0.12 -2.90
C ASP A 72 1.23 0.47 -3.09
N ALA A 73 0.89 1.69 -3.52
CA ALA A 73 -0.48 2.02 -3.91
C ALA A 73 -0.98 1.14 -5.08
N LYS A 74 -0.07 0.57 -5.89
CA LYS A 74 -0.41 -0.42 -6.92
C LYS A 74 -0.90 -1.76 -6.35
N LYS A 75 -0.74 -2.03 -5.06
CA LYS A 75 -1.33 -3.21 -4.40
C LYS A 75 -2.82 -3.01 -4.10
N LEU A 76 -3.35 -1.78 -4.22
CA LEU A 76 -4.74 -1.47 -3.92
C LEU A 76 -5.60 -1.58 -5.18
N ALA A 77 -6.66 -2.40 -5.17
CA ALA A 77 -7.59 -2.51 -6.30
C ALA A 77 -8.16 -1.16 -6.76
N LYS A 78 -8.45 -0.25 -5.82
CA LYS A 78 -9.00 1.08 -6.16
C LYS A 78 -8.12 1.89 -7.11
N TYR A 79 -6.80 1.77 -7.02
CA TYR A 79 -5.88 2.43 -7.96
C TYR A 79 -6.12 1.97 -9.41
N TRP A 80 -6.26 0.66 -9.59
CA TRP A 80 -6.52 0.07 -10.91
C TRP A 80 -7.91 0.42 -11.43
N VAL A 81 -8.92 0.45 -10.55
CA VAL A 81 -10.26 0.92 -10.92
C VAL A 81 -10.21 2.36 -11.41
N CYS A 82 -9.47 3.26 -10.73
CA CYS A 82 -9.26 4.63 -11.22
C CYS A 82 -8.66 4.65 -12.62
N ARG A 83 -7.60 3.87 -12.89
CA ARG A 83 -6.96 3.80 -14.22
C ARG A 83 -7.92 3.33 -15.31
N VAL A 84 -8.67 2.25 -15.06
CA VAL A 84 -9.64 1.73 -16.03
C VAL A 84 -10.74 2.76 -16.31
N ARG A 85 -11.23 3.43 -15.25
CA ARG A 85 -12.30 4.42 -15.35
C ARG A 85 -11.84 5.73 -16.00
N LEU A 86 -10.60 6.18 -15.76
CA LEU A 86 -10.03 7.33 -16.46
C LEU A 86 -9.94 7.12 -17.97
N GLY A 87 -9.66 5.88 -18.37
CA GLY A 87 -9.63 5.52 -19.78
C GLY A 87 -11.01 5.44 -20.44
N GLN A 88 -12.10 5.62 -19.68
CA GLN A 88 -13.52 5.40 -20.04
C GLN A 88 -13.72 4.46 -21.25
N LEU A 89 -13.04 3.32 -21.15
CA LEU A 89 -13.08 2.17 -22.05
C LEU A 89 -12.68 2.46 -23.50
N GLY A 90 -11.39 2.73 -23.71
CA GLY A 90 -10.72 2.48 -24.98
C GLY A 90 -10.81 1.00 -25.43
N PRO A 91 -10.10 0.59 -26.49
CA PRO A 91 -10.16 -0.78 -27.00
C PRO A 91 -10.00 -1.81 -25.88
N ILE A 92 -10.73 -2.93 -25.95
CA ILE A 92 -10.77 -3.95 -24.89
C ILE A 92 -9.37 -4.46 -24.52
N GLU A 93 -8.45 -4.44 -25.49
CA GLU A 93 -7.04 -4.80 -25.34
C GLU A 93 -6.33 -3.90 -24.31
N LYS A 94 -6.64 -2.60 -24.27
CA LYS A 94 -6.08 -1.68 -23.25
C LYS A 94 -6.58 -2.02 -21.86
N ILE A 95 -7.85 -2.41 -21.75
CA ILE A 95 -8.44 -2.78 -20.46
C ILE A 95 -7.81 -4.09 -19.96
N ILE A 96 -7.64 -5.07 -20.85
CA ILE A 96 -6.97 -6.34 -20.55
C ILE A 96 -5.55 -6.08 -20.06
N ALA A 97 -4.77 -5.25 -20.76
CA ALA A 97 -3.41 -4.90 -20.35
C ALA A 97 -3.37 -4.28 -18.94
N ILE A 98 -4.31 -3.40 -18.60
CA ILE A 98 -4.40 -2.80 -17.26
C ILE A 98 -4.69 -3.88 -16.19
N TYR A 99 -5.54 -4.85 -16.48
CA TYR A 99 -5.80 -5.96 -15.54
C TYR A 99 -4.58 -6.87 -15.37
N GLU A 100 -3.86 -7.16 -16.45
CA GLU A 100 -2.61 -7.95 -16.38
C GLU A 100 -1.55 -7.23 -15.53
N GLU A 101 -1.39 -5.92 -15.73
CA GLU A 101 -0.52 -5.08 -14.89
C GLU A 101 -0.94 -5.12 -13.41
N ALA A 102 -2.24 -5.11 -13.12
CA ALA A 102 -2.76 -5.18 -11.75
C ALA A 102 -2.40 -6.50 -11.06
N ILE A 103 -2.52 -7.62 -11.78
CA ILE A 103 -2.15 -8.94 -11.27
C ILE A 103 -0.64 -8.99 -11.00
N LEU A 104 0.18 -8.49 -11.92
CA LEU A 104 1.63 -8.45 -11.76
C LEU A 104 2.06 -7.57 -10.59
N ALA A 105 1.30 -6.51 -10.28
CA ALA A 105 1.55 -5.65 -9.13
C ALA A 105 1.08 -6.25 -7.79
N GLY A 106 0.44 -7.43 -7.80
CA GLY A 106 -0.09 -8.06 -6.59
C GLY A 106 -1.29 -7.29 -6.02
N ALA A 107 -2.13 -6.71 -6.88
CA ALA A 107 -3.32 -5.99 -6.45
C ALA A 107 -4.27 -6.91 -5.65
N GLN A 108 -4.68 -6.46 -4.49
CA GLN A 108 -5.58 -7.16 -3.58
C GLN A 108 -6.99 -6.59 -3.68
N VAL A 109 -7.99 -7.48 -3.62
CA VAL A 109 -9.42 -7.21 -3.77
C VAL A 109 -10.04 -6.77 -2.45
#